data_AF-A0A4Q1KRJ5-F1
#
_entry.id   AF-A0A4Q1KRJ5-F1
#
_cell.length_a   1.000
_cell.length_b   1.000
_cell.length_c   1.000
_cell.angle_alpha   90.00
_cell.angle_beta   90.00
_cell.angle_gamma   90.00
#
_symmetry.space_group_name_H-M   'P 1'
#
loop_
_entity.id
_entity.type
_entity.pdbx_description
1 polymer ?
#
loop_
_entity_poly.entity_id
_entity_poly.type
_entity_poly.pdbx_seq_one_letter_code
_entity_poly.pdbx_strand_id
1 'polypeptide(L)'
;MNKTERLYAVTEELRRAGPGGTTGPRLARLLEVSERTIKRDVSALQQAGLPVWAQAGPGGGYVLDPSVSLPPVNFTPQQAVAVAVALAALPAGSPFAVDAATAQGKVWDALGPQARERAAALAARVWIDHGAVPGRAPDGASHLPDGAARPGPAVASGPDRGESGGAASAPPDGVDGVPGDPVPRARVHLQVLRAVEQSLARSVVLAIRYRDARGHESARRVEPVILAHREGAWYLIAWCRSRDAVRWFRLDRVERADLTGEPYVPRPVAEVGTPPSGAMPVA
;
A
#
# COMPACT_ATOMS: atom_id res chain seq x y z
N MET A 1 -3.56 41.19 -15.19
CA MET A 1 -3.92 39.80 -14.83
C MET A 1 -4.82 39.22 -15.91
N ASN A 2 -4.45 38.06 -16.48
CA ASN A 2 -5.32 37.40 -17.46
C ASN A 2 -6.52 36.71 -16.76
N LYS A 3 -7.54 36.28 -17.52
CA LYS A 3 -8.77 35.71 -16.94
C LYS A 3 -8.50 34.41 -16.19
N THR A 4 -7.66 33.53 -16.72
CA THR A 4 -7.36 32.21 -16.16
C THR A 4 -6.60 32.33 -14.83
N GLU A 5 -5.59 33.18 -14.78
CA GLU A 5 -4.87 33.55 -13.55
C GLU A 5 -5.83 34.08 -12.50
N ARG A 6 -6.77 34.94 -12.90
CA ARG A 6 -7.72 35.54 -11.96
C ARG A 6 -8.69 34.54 -11.39
N LEU A 7 -9.22 33.65 -12.21
CA LEU A 7 -10.10 32.56 -11.75
C LEU A 7 -9.36 31.65 -10.76
N TYR A 8 -8.12 31.29 -11.07
CA TYR A 8 -7.27 30.51 -10.17
C TYR A 8 -7.03 31.23 -8.84
N ALA A 9 -6.67 32.52 -8.88
CA ALA A 9 -6.43 33.30 -7.67
C ALA A 9 -7.70 33.47 -6.80
N VAL A 10 -8.87 33.66 -7.41
CA VAL A 10 -10.16 33.67 -6.69
C VAL A 10 -10.38 32.33 -5.99
N THR A 11 -10.13 31.20 -6.67
CA THR A 11 -10.28 29.86 -6.08
C THR A 11 -9.33 29.63 -4.91
N GLU A 12 -8.04 30.00 -5.04
CA GLU A 12 -7.07 29.81 -3.95
C GLU A 12 -7.38 30.70 -2.73
N GLU A 13 -7.83 31.94 -2.94
CA GLU A 13 -8.25 32.80 -1.83
C GLU A 13 -9.49 32.27 -1.11
N LEU A 14 -10.47 31.73 -1.85
CA LEU A 14 -11.62 31.07 -1.26
C LEU A 14 -11.22 29.84 -0.44
N ARG A 15 -10.25 29.05 -0.94
CA ARG A 15 -9.72 27.89 -0.20
C ARG A 15 -8.98 28.32 1.07
N ARG A 16 -8.16 29.36 0.97
CA ARG A 16 -7.39 29.91 2.10
C ARG A 16 -8.30 30.48 3.20
N ALA A 17 -9.39 31.12 2.81
CA ALA A 17 -10.40 31.63 3.73
C ALA A 17 -11.16 30.51 4.46
N GLY A 18 -11.20 29.31 3.88
CA GLY A 18 -11.84 28.14 4.48
C GLY A 18 -13.33 28.37 4.76
N PRO A 19 -13.90 27.76 5.82
CA PRO A 19 -15.32 27.88 6.16
C PRO A 19 -15.77 29.32 6.46
N GLY A 20 -14.85 30.21 6.79
CA GLY A 20 -15.16 31.62 7.07
C GLY A 20 -15.44 32.44 5.81
N GLY A 21 -15.00 31.98 4.64
CA GLY A 21 -15.20 32.67 3.37
C GLY A 21 -14.52 34.04 3.26
N THR A 22 -14.72 34.70 2.13
CA THR A 22 -14.18 36.04 1.87
C THR A 22 -15.16 36.89 1.08
N THR A 23 -15.20 38.20 1.35
CA THR A 23 -16.17 39.09 0.73
C THR A 23 -15.77 39.50 -0.69
N GLY A 24 -16.74 39.78 -1.55
CA GLY A 24 -16.50 40.33 -2.89
C GLY A 24 -15.62 41.60 -2.87
N PRO A 25 -15.89 42.59 -2.00
CA PRO A 25 -15.01 43.76 -1.83
C PRO A 25 -13.58 43.41 -1.41
N ARG A 26 -13.39 42.38 -0.58
CA ARG A 26 -12.05 41.95 -0.14
C ARG A 26 -11.28 41.31 -1.28
N LEU A 27 -11.92 40.39 -2.03
CA LEU A 27 -11.32 39.79 -3.23
C LEU A 27 -10.98 40.84 -4.28
N ALA A 28 -11.86 41.82 -4.48
CA ALA A 28 -11.66 42.92 -5.42
C ALA A 28 -10.41 43.74 -5.07
N ARG A 29 -10.23 44.09 -3.78
CA ARG A 29 -9.02 44.78 -3.31
C ARG A 29 -7.77 43.92 -3.44
N LEU A 30 -7.84 42.64 -3.06
CA LEU A 30 -6.68 41.75 -3.04
C LEU A 30 -6.17 41.41 -4.45
N LEU A 31 -7.09 41.29 -5.41
CA LEU A 31 -6.76 40.98 -6.80
C LEU A 31 -6.70 42.23 -7.69
N GLU A 32 -6.81 43.44 -7.10
CA GLU A 32 -6.77 44.73 -7.78
C GLU A 32 -7.75 44.84 -8.96
N VAL A 33 -8.98 44.36 -8.77
CA VAL A 33 -10.06 44.40 -9.78
C VAL A 33 -11.35 44.97 -9.19
N SER A 34 -12.32 45.28 -10.06
CA SER A 34 -13.64 45.74 -9.62
C SER A 34 -14.45 44.59 -8.97
N GLU A 35 -15.35 44.93 -8.04
CA GLU A 35 -16.30 43.95 -7.48
C GLU A 35 -17.21 43.34 -8.55
N ARG A 36 -17.54 44.09 -9.61
CA ARG A 36 -18.29 43.57 -10.76
C ARG A 36 -17.51 42.45 -11.47
N THR A 37 -16.19 42.58 -11.56
CA THR A 37 -15.30 41.55 -12.12
C THR A 37 -15.33 40.30 -11.24
N ILE A 38 -15.18 40.45 -9.92
CA ILE A 38 -15.27 39.32 -8.98
C ILE A 38 -16.61 38.60 -9.08
N LYS A 39 -17.74 39.34 -9.11
CA LYS A 39 -19.07 38.75 -9.29
C LYS A 39 -19.15 37.92 -10.58
N ARG A 40 -18.62 38.46 -11.68
CA ARG A 40 -18.61 37.77 -12.98
C ARG A 40 -17.70 36.54 -12.99
N ASP A 41 -16.55 36.60 -12.33
CA ASP A 41 -15.62 35.49 -12.22
C ASP A 41 -16.20 34.38 -11.32
N VAL A 42 -16.81 34.73 -10.19
CA VAL A 42 -17.52 33.76 -9.34
C VAL A 42 -18.65 33.09 -10.10
N SER A 43 -19.45 33.83 -10.87
CA SER A 43 -20.46 33.21 -11.74
C SER A 43 -19.85 32.29 -12.80
N ALA A 44 -18.68 32.64 -13.36
CA ALA A 44 -17.97 31.76 -14.30
C ALA A 44 -17.46 30.48 -13.62
N LEU A 45 -16.96 30.58 -12.38
CA LEU A 45 -16.55 29.43 -11.57
C LEU A 45 -17.74 28.52 -11.24
N GLN A 46 -18.88 29.10 -10.86
CA GLN A 46 -20.13 28.37 -10.61
C GLN A 46 -20.63 27.64 -11.87
N GLN A 47 -20.62 28.32 -13.02
CA GLN A 47 -20.98 27.70 -14.31
C GLN A 47 -20.02 26.59 -14.73
N ALA A 48 -18.75 26.66 -14.30
CA ALA A 48 -17.75 25.61 -14.50
C ALA A 48 -17.89 24.45 -13.49
N GLY A 49 -18.88 24.48 -12.61
CA GLY A 49 -19.14 23.42 -11.63
C GLY A 49 -18.38 23.55 -10.32
N LEU A 50 -17.70 24.68 -10.06
CA LEU A 50 -17.07 24.93 -8.76
C LEU A 50 -18.14 25.31 -7.73
N PRO A 51 -18.25 24.62 -6.58
CA PRO A 51 -19.30 24.85 -5.59
C PRO A 51 -18.96 26.07 -4.71
N VAL A 52 -19.03 27.24 -5.33
CA VAL A 52 -18.88 28.55 -4.66
C VAL A 52 -20.28 29.09 -4.36
N TRP A 53 -20.55 29.46 -3.12
CA TRP A 53 -21.84 30.00 -2.67
C TRP A 53 -21.63 31.39 -2.08
N ALA A 54 -22.67 32.21 -2.15
CA ALA A 54 -22.73 33.45 -1.39
C ALA A 54 -23.44 33.19 -0.06
N GLN A 55 -22.76 33.44 1.05
CA GLN A 55 -23.34 33.39 2.39
C GLN A 55 -23.78 34.79 2.81
N ALA A 56 -25.07 34.95 3.16
CA ALA A 56 -25.62 36.20 3.67
C ALA A 56 -25.44 36.31 5.20
N GLY A 57 -25.12 37.51 5.70
CA GLY A 57 -24.99 37.81 7.14
C GLY A 57 -23.90 38.87 7.46
N PRO A 58 -23.75 39.29 8.73
CA PRO A 58 -22.67 40.19 9.15
C PRO A 58 -21.31 39.50 8.95
N GLY A 59 -20.51 39.96 7.99
CA GLY A 59 -19.27 39.29 7.55
C GLY A 59 -19.46 38.30 6.38
N GLY A 60 -20.65 38.25 5.78
CA GLY A 60 -20.97 37.37 4.66
C GLY A 60 -20.11 37.59 3.41
N GLY A 61 -19.95 36.54 2.61
CA GLY A 61 -19.04 36.52 1.46
C GLY A 61 -19.19 35.26 0.62
N TYR A 62 -18.22 35.02 -0.25
CA TYR A 62 -18.10 33.81 -1.03
C TYR A 62 -17.38 32.73 -0.22
N VAL A 63 -17.93 31.52 -0.24
CA VAL A 63 -17.40 30.33 0.45
C VAL A 63 -17.30 29.20 -0.56
N LEU A 64 -16.23 28.42 -0.49
CA LEU A 64 -16.13 27.13 -1.16
C LEU A 64 -16.76 26.07 -0.26
N ASP A 65 -17.66 25.25 -0.78
CA ASP A 65 -18.20 24.13 0.00
C ASP A 65 -17.06 23.22 0.50
N PRO A 66 -16.86 23.06 1.82
CA PRO A 66 -15.92 22.08 2.35
C PRO A 66 -16.41 20.63 2.16
N SER A 67 -17.69 20.42 1.84
CA SER A 67 -18.35 19.11 1.83
C SER A 67 -18.30 18.37 0.48
N VAL A 68 -17.82 19.00 -0.61
CA VAL A 68 -17.89 18.42 -1.97
C VAL A 68 -16.51 18.03 -2.53
N SER A 69 -15.41 18.39 -1.88
CA SER A 69 -14.11 17.78 -2.15
C SER A 69 -13.25 17.68 -0.91
N LEU A 70 -12.38 16.68 -0.88
CA LEU A 70 -11.31 16.64 0.10
C LEU A 70 -10.46 17.90 -0.07
N PRO A 71 -10.11 18.61 1.03
CA PRO A 71 -9.05 19.61 0.98
C PRO A 71 -7.80 19.03 0.31
N PRO A 72 -6.88 19.83 -0.26
CA PRO A 72 -5.68 19.31 -0.90
C PRO A 72 -4.94 18.32 0.01
N VAL A 73 -5.02 17.03 -0.34
CA VAL A 73 -4.38 15.94 0.39
C VAL A 73 -3.06 15.62 -0.27
N ASN A 74 -1.99 15.62 0.54
CA ASN A 74 -0.68 15.18 0.08
C ASN A 74 -0.50 13.71 0.48
N PHE A 75 -0.19 12.87 -0.51
CA PHE A 75 0.20 11.49 -0.27
C PHE A 75 1.70 11.34 -0.45
N THR A 76 2.35 10.62 0.46
CA THR A 76 3.64 10.00 0.19
C THR A 76 3.44 8.82 -0.76
N PRO A 77 4.47 8.41 -1.53
CA PRO A 77 4.37 7.23 -2.39
C PRO A 77 3.89 5.98 -1.65
N GLN A 78 4.41 5.77 -0.44
CA GLN A 78 4.02 4.64 0.43
C GLN A 78 2.56 4.68 0.87
N GLN A 79 2.03 5.86 1.24
CA GLN A 79 0.62 6.00 1.60
C GLN A 79 -0.30 5.74 0.40
N ALA A 80 0.07 6.20 -0.79
CA ALA A 80 -0.70 5.93 -2.00
C ALA A 80 -0.75 4.43 -2.31
N VAL A 81 0.39 3.73 -2.20
CA VAL A 81 0.44 2.27 -2.34
C VAL A 81 -0.41 1.58 -1.27
N ALA A 82 -0.38 2.03 -0.02
CA ALA A 82 -1.19 1.45 1.05
C ALA A 82 -2.70 1.58 0.77
N VAL A 83 -3.16 2.72 0.25
CA VAL A 83 -4.57 2.89 -0.15
C VAL A 83 -4.89 1.99 -1.34
N ALA A 84 -4.01 1.91 -2.35
CA ALA A 84 -4.20 1.03 -3.50
C ALA A 84 -4.27 -0.46 -3.07
N VAL A 85 -3.45 -0.89 -2.10
CA VAL A 85 -3.50 -2.22 -1.49
C VAL A 85 -4.87 -2.48 -0.86
N ALA A 86 -5.39 -1.53 -0.09
CA ALA A 86 -6.70 -1.67 0.55
C ALA A 86 -7.84 -1.77 -0.46
N LEU A 87 -7.78 -1.00 -1.55
CA LEU A 87 -8.78 -1.04 -2.62
C LEU A 87 -8.70 -2.33 -3.44
N ALA A 88 -7.49 -2.81 -3.74
CA ALA A 88 -7.26 -4.07 -4.44
C ALA A 88 -7.61 -5.32 -3.60
N ALA A 89 -7.65 -5.19 -2.28
CA ALA A 89 -8.07 -6.24 -1.37
C ALA A 89 -9.61 -6.37 -1.23
N LEU A 90 -10.40 -5.53 -1.92
CA LEU A 90 -11.85 -5.67 -1.91
C LEU A 90 -12.29 -7.04 -2.46
N PRO A 91 -13.27 -7.72 -1.83
CA PRO A 91 -13.75 -9.00 -2.32
C PRO A 91 -14.28 -8.91 -3.75
N ALA A 92 -14.07 -9.97 -4.53
CA ALA A 92 -14.66 -10.09 -5.86
C ALA A 92 -16.19 -9.96 -5.78
N GLY A 93 -16.77 -9.15 -6.67
CA GLY A 93 -18.21 -8.85 -6.66
C GLY A 93 -18.64 -7.80 -5.63
N SER A 94 -17.70 -7.09 -5.00
CA SER A 94 -18.01 -5.95 -4.13
C SER A 94 -18.85 -4.89 -4.88
N PRO A 95 -19.96 -4.39 -4.31
CA PRO A 95 -20.76 -3.33 -4.92
C PRO A 95 -19.98 -2.01 -5.08
N PHE A 96 -18.86 -1.86 -4.36
CA PHE A 96 -18.00 -0.68 -4.40
C PHE A 96 -16.81 -0.80 -5.37
N ALA A 97 -16.71 -1.89 -6.15
CA ALA A 97 -15.54 -2.11 -7.02
C ALA A 97 -15.32 -0.99 -8.05
N VAL A 98 -16.41 -0.42 -8.59
CA VAL A 98 -16.36 0.68 -9.57
C VAL A 98 -15.85 1.98 -8.92
N ASP A 99 -16.38 2.30 -7.73
CA ASP A 99 -15.96 3.48 -6.98
C ASP A 99 -14.52 3.34 -6.47
N ALA A 100 -14.10 2.13 -6.09
CA ALA A 100 -12.75 1.83 -5.67
C ALA A 100 -11.72 2.06 -6.79
N ALA A 101 -12.00 1.61 -8.01
CA ALA A 101 -11.14 1.87 -9.17
C ALA A 101 -11.01 3.38 -9.45
N THR A 102 -12.12 4.11 -9.35
CA THR A 102 -12.14 5.57 -9.52
C THR A 102 -11.37 6.29 -8.40
N ALA A 103 -11.54 5.86 -7.15
CA ALA A 103 -10.83 6.40 -6.00
C ALA A 103 -9.32 6.15 -6.10
N GLN A 104 -8.92 4.97 -6.56
CA GLN A 104 -7.52 4.65 -6.83
C GLN A 104 -6.94 5.67 -7.82
N GLY A 105 -7.58 5.89 -8.97
CA GLY A 105 -7.12 6.90 -9.95
C GLY A 105 -6.87 8.28 -9.31
N LYS A 106 -7.83 8.76 -8.51
CA LYS A 106 -7.70 10.04 -7.79
C LYS A 106 -6.52 10.08 -6.82
N VAL A 107 -6.21 8.98 -6.14
CA VAL A 107 -5.05 8.87 -5.24
C VAL A 107 -3.74 8.96 -6.03
N TRP A 108 -3.64 8.28 -7.18
CA TRP A 108 -2.46 8.36 -8.05
C TRP A 108 -2.29 9.74 -8.66
N ASP A 109 -3.39 10.44 -8.97
CA ASP A 109 -3.36 11.79 -9.54
C ASP A 109 -3.03 12.87 -8.50
N ALA A 110 -3.21 12.59 -7.21
CA ALA A 110 -2.75 13.45 -6.13
C ALA A 110 -1.21 13.43 -5.96
N LEU A 111 -0.50 12.50 -6.61
CA LEU A 111 0.96 12.42 -6.58
C LEU A 111 1.60 13.27 -7.68
N GLY A 112 2.68 13.99 -7.34
CA GLY A 112 3.55 14.60 -8.34
C GLY A 112 4.34 13.54 -9.16
N PRO A 113 4.93 13.91 -10.32
CA PRO A 113 5.55 12.95 -11.26
C PRO A 113 6.57 12.00 -10.63
N GLN A 114 7.52 12.54 -9.87
CA GLN A 114 8.56 11.75 -9.19
C GLN A 114 7.97 10.84 -8.09
N ALA A 115 6.94 11.31 -7.38
CA ALA A 115 6.28 10.51 -6.35
C ALA A 115 5.48 9.37 -6.97
N ARG A 116 4.85 9.60 -8.14
CA ARG A 116 4.12 8.60 -8.92
C ARG A 116 5.04 7.49 -9.43
N GLU A 117 6.22 7.83 -9.95
CA GLU A 117 7.23 6.84 -10.37
C GLU A 117 7.68 5.93 -9.20
N ARG A 118 7.97 6.55 -8.04
CA ARG A 118 8.34 5.79 -6.84
C ARG A 118 7.21 4.91 -6.33
N ALA A 119 5.97 5.41 -6.38
CA ALA A 119 4.78 4.66 -5.98
C ALA A 119 4.56 3.47 -6.93
N ALA A 120 4.70 3.67 -8.24
CA ALA A 120 4.58 2.60 -9.24
C ALA A 120 5.65 1.52 -9.05
N ALA A 121 6.91 1.92 -8.81
CA ALA A 121 8.00 0.99 -8.55
C ALA A 121 7.77 0.15 -7.27
N LEU A 122 7.17 0.74 -6.23
CA LEU A 122 6.81 0.02 -5.01
C LEU A 122 5.57 -0.86 -5.21
N ALA A 123 4.52 -0.36 -5.88
CA ALA A 123 3.29 -1.09 -6.16
C ALA A 123 3.52 -2.35 -7.02
N ALA A 124 4.45 -2.29 -7.98
CA ALA A 124 4.86 -3.45 -8.78
C ALA A 124 5.46 -4.59 -7.93
N ARG A 125 5.90 -4.29 -6.71
CA ARG A 125 6.46 -5.24 -5.75
C ARG A 125 5.45 -5.69 -4.71
N VAL A 126 4.21 -5.19 -4.74
CA VAL A 126 3.13 -5.60 -3.83
C VAL A 126 2.07 -6.38 -4.61
N TRP A 127 1.77 -7.58 -4.12
CA TRP A 127 0.94 -8.57 -4.80
C TRP A 127 -0.19 -9.01 -3.88
N ILE A 128 -1.42 -8.99 -4.38
CA ILE A 128 -2.60 -9.38 -3.59
C ILE A 128 -3.34 -10.49 -4.31
N ASP A 129 -3.41 -11.66 -3.67
CA ASP A 129 -4.32 -12.73 -4.06
C ASP A 129 -5.67 -12.48 -3.38
N HIS A 130 -6.69 -12.26 -4.20
CA HIS A 130 -8.05 -11.90 -3.79
C HIS A 130 -8.88 -13.15 -3.40
N GLY A 131 -8.26 -14.33 -3.39
CA GLY A 131 -8.95 -15.59 -3.18
C GLY A 131 -9.74 -15.99 -4.43
N ALA A 132 -9.73 -17.28 -4.76
CA ALA A 132 -10.47 -17.78 -5.91
C ALA A 132 -11.96 -17.40 -5.82
N VAL A 133 -12.52 -16.95 -6.93
CA VAL A 133 -13.97 -16.81 -7.13
C VAL A 133 -14.63 -18.16 -6.80
N PRO A 134 -15.71 -18.23 -5.99
CA PRO A 134 -16.40 -19.48 -5.74
C PRO A 134 -16.95 -20.00 -7.08
N GLY A 135 -16.38 -21.08 -7.60
CA GLY A 135 -16.80 -21.68 -8.87
C GLY A 135 -15.68 -22.07 -9.83
N ARG A 136 -14.43 -21.63 -9.60
CA ARG A 136 -13.27 -22.16 -10.33
C ARG A 136 -12.50 -23.10 -9.42
N ALA A 137 -12.56 -24.41 -9.70
CA ALA A 137 -11.77 -25.40 -8.99
C ALA A 137 -10.29 -24.98 -9.00
N PRO A 138 -9.61 -24.93 -7.84
CA PRO A 138 -8.19 -24.65 -7.82
C PRO A 138 -7.44 -25.85 -8.39
N ASP A 139 -6.77 -25.68 -9.53
CA ASP A 139 -5.78 -26.63 -10.00
C ASP A 139 -4.63 -26.68 -8.98
N GLY A 140 -4.60 -27.75 -8.19
CA GLY A 140 -3.39 -28.29 -7.58
C GLY A 140 -2.56 -27.36 -6.69
N ALA A 141 -3.15 -26.72 -5.68
CA ALA A 141 -2.37 -26.09 -4.60
C ALA A 141 -1.89 -27.16 -3.60
N SER A 142 -0.79 -27.83 -3.94
CA SER A 142 -0.05 -28.69 -3.01
C SER A 142 0.67 -27.84 -1.95
N HIS A 143 0.59 -28.33 -0.72
CA HIS A 143 1.21 -27.82 0.50
C HIS A 143 2.69 -27.46 0.28
N LEU A 144 3.05 -26.16 0.32
CA LEU A 144 4.44 -25.72 0.33
C LEU A 144 4.90 -25.53 1.78
N PRO A 145 5.94 -26.25 2.25
CA PRO A 145 6.44 -26.07 3.61
C PRO A 145 7.06 -24.68 3.78
N ASP A 146 6.80 -24.04 4.92
CA ASP A 146 7.40 -22.77 5.33
C ASP A 146 8.93 -22.83 5.26
N GLY A 147 9.54 -21.86 4.56
CA GLY A 147 10.99 -21.84 4.35
C GLY A 147 11.51 -22.87 3.35
N ALA A 148 10.67 -23.48 2.51
CA ALA A 148 11.15 -24.32 1.41
C ALA A 148 11.90 -23.50 0.35
N ALA A 149 13.04 -24.02 -0.11
CA ALA A 149 13.57 -23.66 -1.42
C ALA A 149 12.70 -24.38 -2.47
N ARG A 150 12.22 -23.66 -3.49
CA ARG A 150 11.69 -24.34 -4.69
C ARG A 150 12.86 -24.83 -5.54
N PRO A 151 12.81 -26.04 -6.11
CA PRO A 151 13.86 -26.49 -7.04
C PRO A 151 13.87 -25.59 -8.28
N GLY A 152 15.06 -25.15 -8.69
CA GLY A 152 15.26 -24.48 -9.97
C GLY A 152 15.03 -25.43 -11.16
N PRO A 153 15.04 -24.93 -12.41
CA PRO A 153 14.85 -25.78 -13.59
C PRO A 153 15.88 -26.91 -13.59
N ALA A 154 15.38 -28.14 -13.73
CA ALA A 154 16.17 -29.37 -13.65
C ALA A 154 17.24 -29.41 -14.73
N VAL A 155 18.51 -29.56 -14.31
CA VAL A 155 19.56 -30.16 -15.13
C VAL A 155 19.70 -31.60 -14.64
N ALA A 156 19.41 -32.56 -15.52
CA ALA A 156 19.31 -33.97 -15.21
C ALA A 156 20.65 -34.62 -14.84
N SER A 157 20.66 -35.50 -13.85
CA SER A 157 21.45 -36.75 -13.79
C SER A 157 20.95 -37.63 -12.64
N GLY A 158 20.70 -38.91 -12.92
CA GLY A 158 19.99 -39.88 -12.06
C GLY A 158 20.81 -40.54 -10.93
N PRO A 159 20.47 -41.76 -10.50
CA PRO A 159 19.80 -41.99 -9.20
C PRO A 159 20.55 -42.94 -8.26
N ASP A 160 20.27 -42.91 -6.94
CA ASP A 160 20.22 -44.15 -6.13
C ASP A 160 19.45 -44.05 -4.77
N ARG A 161 18.55 -45.04 -4.61
CA ARG A 161 18.02 -45.84 -3.47
C ARG A 161 17.98 -45.39 -1.99
N GLY A 162 16.88 -45.83 -1.32
CA GLY A 162 16.82 -46.26 0.09
C GLY A 162 15.75 -45.55 0.94
N GLU A 163 14.53 -46.08 1.09
CA GLU A 163 14.01 -46.80 2.29
C GLU A 163 13.78 -45.89 3.53
N SER A 164 12.60 -45.62 4.12
CA SER A 164 11.39 -46.37 4.55
C SER A 164 11.22 -46.30 6.09
N GLY A 165 10.03 -45.89 6.55
CA GLY A 165 9.40 -46.36 7.79
C GLY A 165 9.42 -45.48 9.06
N GLY A 166 8.24 -45.23 9.65
CA GLY A 166 8.09 -45.02 11.11
C GLY A 166 7.04 -44.00 11.55
N ALA A 167 5.90 -44.47 12.06
CA ALA A 167 4.70 -43.71 12.40
C ALA A 167 4.59 -43.27 13.89
N ALA A 168 3.94 -42.11 14.08
CA ALA A 168 2.98 -41.69 15.12
C ALA A 168 3.06 -42.16 16.59
N SER A 169 3.02 -41.19 17.51
CA SER A 169 2.12 -41.19 18.69
C SER A 169 2.23 -39.87 19.50
N ALA A 170 1.08 -39.23 19.74
CA ALA A 170 0.76 -38.34 20.88
C ALA A 170 -0.19 -39.12 21.84
N PRO A 171 -0.86 -38.59 22.90
CA PRO A 171 -0.89 -37.25 23.58
C PRO A 171 -0.85 -37.44 25.16
N PRO A 172 -1.51 -36.69 26.12
CA PRO A 172 -2.33 -35.45 26.10
C PRO A 172 -2.19 -34.41 27.29
N ASP A 173 -2.83 -33.25 27.08
CA ASP A 173 -3.68 -32.35 27.93
C ASP A 173 -3.26 -31.60 29.22
N GLY A 174 -3.62 -30.29 29.23
CA GLY A 174 -4.12 -29.46 30.35
C GLY A 174 -3.13 -28.44 30.96
N VAL A 175 -3.42 -27.17 31.31
CA VAL A 175 -4.60 -26.28 31.34
C VAL A 175 -4.13 -24.82 31.59
N ASP A 176 -4.92 -23.84 31.12
CA ASP A 176 -5.19 -22.46 31.59
C ASP A 176 -4.12 -21.48 32.11
N GLY A 177 -4.15 -20.24 31.58
CA GLY A 177 -3.49 -19.07 32.21
C GLY A 177 -3.56 -17.72 31.45
N VAL A 178 -4.63 -16.95 31.70
CA VAL A 178 -4.79 -15.46 31.70
C VAL A 178 -4.32 -14.61 30.48
N PRO A 179 -5.17 -13.71 29.92
CA PRO A 179 -4.76 -12.76 28.89
C PRO A 179 -3.91 -11.62 29.47
N GLY A 180 -2.60 -11.70 29.28
CA GLY A 180 -1.67 -10.61 29.54
C GLY A 180 -1.82 -9.48 28.50
N ASP A 181 -1.71 -8.26 29.00
CA ASP A 181 -1.78 -6.96 28.32
C ASP A 181 -1.22 -6.95 26.86
N PRO A 182 -2.01 -6.64 25.80
CA PRO A 182 -1.63 -6.90 24.40
C PRO A 182 -0.61 -5.92 23.78
N VAL A 183 -0.08 -4.96 24.55
CA VAL A 183 0.58 -3.76 24.00
C VAL A 183 2.05 -3.93 23.54
N PRO A 184 2.87 -4.89 24.02
CA PRO A 184 4.24 -5.06 23.52
C PRO A 184 4.35 -5.67 22.12
N ARG A 185 3.51 -6.67 21.81
CA ARG A 185 3.58 -7.42 20.52
C ARG A 185 3.15 -6.57 19.33
N ALA A 186 2.09 -5.77 19.50
CA ALA A 186 1.59 -4.89 18.43
C ALA A 186 2.65 -3.86 17.99
N ARG A 187 3.41 -3.29 18.93
CA ARG A 187 4.46 -2.31 18.62
C ARG A 187 5.63 -2.91 17.85
N VAL A 188 6.08 -4.11 18.24
CA VAL A 188 7.13 -4.85 17.54
C VAL A 188 6.68 -5.19 16.13
N HIS A 189 5.42 -5.62 15.96
CA HIS A 189 4.85 -5.92 14.65
C HIS A 189 4.86 -4.69 13.73
N LEU A 190 4.43 -3.52 14.20
CA LEU A 190 4.47 -2.28 13.42
C LEU A 190 5.91 -1.87 13.01
N GLN A 191 6.90 -2.11 13.87
CA GLN A 191 8.30 -1.85 13.55
C GLN A 191 8.80 -2.78 12.44
N VAL A 192 8.45 -4.06 12.50
CA VAL A 192 8.76 -5.04 11.45
C VAL A 192 8.16 -4.61 10.12
N LEU A 193 6.86 -4.30 10.10
CA LEU A 193 6.17 -3.88 8.88
C LEU A 193 6.80 -2.63 8.26
N ARG A 194 7.10 -1.62 9.08
CA ARG A 194 7.78 -0.39 8.63
C ARG A 194 9.19 -0.67 8.09
N ALA A 195 9.97 -1.54 8.73
CA ALA A 195 11.30 -1.89 8.25
C ALA A 195 11.24 -2.62 6.90
N VAL A 196 10.28 -3.53 6.71
CA VAL A 196 10.05 -4.22 5.43
C VAL A 196 9.65 -3.23 4.33
N GLU A 197 8.69 -2.35 4.60
CA GLU A 197 8.24 -1.30 3.67
C GLU A 197 9.41 -0.40 3.25
N GLN A 198 10.19 0.09 4.22
CA GLN A 198 11.34 0.96 3.95
C GLN A 198 12.45 0.23 3.18
N SER A 199 12.67 -1.05 3.46
CA SER A 199 13.63 -1.88 2.74
C SER A 199 13.25 -2.06 1.28
N LEU A 200 11.97 -2.36 1.00
CA LEU A 200 11.43 -2.42 -0.36
C LEU A 200 11.54 -1.06 -1.06
N ALA A 201 11.10 0.01 -0.41
CA ALA A 201 11.10 1.34 -1.03
C ALA A 201 12.51 1.87 -1.36
N ARG A 202 13.52 1.49 -0.58
CA ARG A 202 14.91 1.96 -0.73
C ARG A 202 15.86 0.94 -1.35
N SER A 203 15.38 -0.28 -1.58
CA SER A 203 16.19 -1.42 -2.03
C SER A 203 17.45 -1.61 -1.18
N VAL A 204 17.25 -1.69 0.14
CA VAL A 204 18.33 -1.95 1.12
C VAL A 204 18.14 -3.29 1.82
N VAL A 205 19.23 -4.02 2.04
CA VAL A 205 19.22 -5.34 2.68
C VAL A 205 18.57 -5.26 4.05
N LEU A 206 17.68 -6.22 4.32
CA LEU A 206 16.95 -6.33 5.57
C LEU A 206 17.58 -7.44 6.43
N ALA A 207 17.89 -7.12 7.68
CA ALA A 207 18.25 -8.12 8.68
C ALA A 207 17.00 -8.54 9.43
N ILE A 208 16.69 -9.84 9.47
CA ILE A 208 15.51 -10.36 10.16
C ILE A 208 15.90 -11.41 11.19
N ARG A 209 15.18 -11.44 12.32
CA ARG A 209 15.09 -12.59 13.22
C ARG A 209 13.79 -13.31 12.92
N TYR A 210 13.90 -14.55 12.48
CA TYR A 210 12.78 -15.32 11.95
C TYR A 210 12.64 -16.64 12.70
N ARG A 211 11.41 -16.93 13.14
CA ARG A 211 11.05 -18.22 13.73
C ARG A 211 10.29 -19.05 12.70
N ASP A 212 10.79 -20.24 12.38
CA ASP A 212 10.11 -21.14 11.44
C ASP A 212 8.90 -21.86 12.07
N ALA A 213 8.17 -22.63 11.28
CA ALA A 213 7.01 -23.39 11.74
C ALA A 213 7.33 -24.43 12.84
N ARG A 214 8.60 -24.86 12.90
CA ARG A 214 9.11 -25.83 13.88
C ARG A 214 9.65 -25.16 15.14
N GLY A 215 9.55 -23.83 15.22
CA GLY A 215 10.03 -23.03 16.35
C GLY A 215 11.49 -22.64 16.29
N HIS A 216 12.24 -23.02 15.24
CA HIS A 216 13.66 -22.69 15.13
C HIS A 216 13.85 -21.22 14.78
N GLU A 217 14.63 -20.54 15.61
CA GLU A 217 15.03 -19.16 15.37
C GLU A 217 16.25 -19.10 14.45
N SER A 218 16.25 -18.11 13.57
CA SER A 218 17.39 -17.83 12.70
C SER A 218 17.52 -16.34 12.43
N ALA A 219 18.75 -15.83 12.47
CA ALA A 219 19.07 -14.50 11.97
C ALA A 219 19.44 -14.59 10.49
N ARG A 220 18.84 -13.73 9.65
CA ARG A 220 19.04 -13.76 8.19
C ARG A 220 19.21 -12.37 7.65
N ARG A 221 20.09 -12.24 6.66
CA ARG A 221 20.19 -11.07 5.78
C ARG A 221 19.50 -11.41 4.47
N VAL A 222 18.49 -10.62 4.13
CA VAL A 222 17.63 -10.88 2.97
C VAL A 222 17.56 -9.64 2.09
N GLU A 223 17.43 -9.84 0.79
CA GLU A 223 17.16 -8.80 -0.20
C GLU A 223 15.68 -8.91 -0.59
N PRO A 224 14.79 -8.06 -0.04
CA PRO A 224 13.38 -8.10 -0.35
C PRO A 224 13.10 -7.97 -1.84
N VAL A 225 12.17 -8.74 -2.36
CA VAL A 225 11.79 -8.62 -3.78
C VAL A 225 10.32 -8.25 -3.84
N ILE A 226 9.46 -9.09 -3.25
CA ILE A 226 8.00 -8.99 -3.33
C ILE A 226 7.39 -9.07 -1.94
N LEU A 227 6.35 -8.27 -1.72
CA LEU A 227 5.41 -8.41 -0.61
C LEU A 227 4.11 -8.99 -1.16
N ALA A 228 3.68 -10.15 -0.65
CA ALA A 228 2.48 -10.83 -1.13
C ALA A 228 1.48 -11.06 0.01
N HIS A 229 0.20 -10.78 -0.24
CA HIS A 229 -0.88 -11.19 0.64
C HIS A 229 -1.62 -12.39 0.04
N ARG A 230 -1.68 -13.51 0.77
CA ARG A 230 -2.32 -14.77 0.34
C ARG A 230 -2.89 -15.52 1.53
N GLU A 231 -4.09 -16.10 1.36
CA GLU A 231 -4.74 -16.94 2.38
C GLU A 231 -4.80 -16.27 3.78
N GLY A 232 -4.98 -14.94 3.81
CA GLY A 232 -5.06 -14.15 5.05
C GLY A 232 -3.73 -13.86 5.74
N ALA A 233 -2.59 -14.16 5.09
CA ALA A 233 -1.26 -13.89 5.64
C ALA A 233 -0.38 -13.09 4.67
N TRP A 234 0.50 -12.26 5.24
CA TRP A 234 1.51 -11.53 4.50
C TRP A 234 2.83 -12.30 4.42
N TYR A 235 3.38 -12.38 3.22
CA TYR A 235 4.64 -13.03 2.90
C TYR A 235 5.61 -12.02 2.31
N LEU A 236 6.83 -12.02 2.83
CA LEU A 236 7.98 -11.39 2.21
C LEU A 236 8.75 -12.45 1.41
N ILE A 237 8.84 -12.25 0.10
CA ILE A 237 9.65 -13.07 -0.79
C ILE A 237 10.97 -12.32 -1.00
N ALA A 238 12.07 -12.96 -0.66
CA ALA A 238 13.38 -12.33 -0.63
C ALA A 238 14.50 -13.30 -0.99
N TRP A 239 15.58 -12.79 -1.58
CA TRP A 239 16.82 -13.55 -1.73
C TRP A 239 17.51 -13.63 -0.36
N CYS A 240 17.72 -14.85 0.13
CA CYS A 240 18.35 -15.07 1.42
C CYS A 240 19.86 -15.30 1.24
N ARG A 241 20.68 -14.30 1.57
CA ARG A 241 22.15 -14.33 1.35
C ARG A 241 22.84 -15.48 2.08
N SER A 242 22.36 -15.83 3.27
CA SER A 242 22.92 -16.96 4.05
C SER A 242 22.62 -18.34 3.43
N ARG A 243 21.64 -18.42 2.53
CA ARG A 243 21.19 -19.67 1.92
C ARG A 243 21.34 -19.67 0.40
N ASP A 244 21.86 -18.57 -0.15
CA ASP A 244 22.05 -18.32 -1.58
C ASP A 244 20.85 -18.75 -2.44
N ALA A 245 19.65 -18.39 -1.98
CA ALA A 245 18.41 -18.83 -2.61
C ALA A 245 17.24 -17.91 -2.29
N VAL A 246 16.25 -17.88 -3.17
CA VAL A 246 14.95 -17.26 -2.93
C VAL A 246 14.21 -18.00 -1.82
N ARG A 247 13.66 -17.25 -0.87
CA ARG A 247 12.88 -17.77 0.25
C ARG A 247 11.67 -16.91 0.58
N TRP A 248 10.66 -17.57 1.12
CA TRP A 248 9.39 -16.98 1.51
C TRP A 248 9.36 -16.90 3.04
N PHE A 249 9.07 -15.72 3.56
CA PHE A 249 9.02 -15.42 4.99
C PHE A 249 7.65 -14.88 5.35
N ARG A 250 6.89 -15.61 6.17
CA ARG A 250 5.66 -15.05 6.74
C ARG A 250 5.98 -13.90 7.70
N LEU A 251 5.36 -12.74 7.50
CA LEU A 251 5.66 -11.53 8.28
C LEU A 251 5.22 -11.66 9.75
N ASP A 252 4.17 -12.42 10.02
CA ASP A 252 3.70 -12.70 11.38
C ASP A 252 4.72 -13.50 12.22
N ARG A 253 5.67 -14.16 11.57
CA ARG A 253 6.76 -14.93 12.20
C ARG A 253 8.11 -14.22 12.21
N VAL A 254 8.16 -12.99 11.73
CA VAL A 254 9.34 -12.13 11.86
C VAL A 254 9.28 -11.46 13.23
N GLU A 255 10.20 -11.82 14.11
CA GLU A 255 10.24 -11.31 15.48
C GLU A 255 10.92 -9.95 15.57
N ARG A 256 11.82 -9.67 14.64
CA ARG A 256 12.55 -8.41 14.53
C ARG A 256 13.03 -8.20 13.10
N ALA A 257 12.98 -6.95 12.64
CA ALA A 257 13.53 -6.56 11.36
C ALA A 257 14.27 -5.21 11.48
N ASP A 258 15.50 -5.16 10.98
CA ASP A 258 16.36 -3.98 11.04
C ASP A 258 16.92 -3.68 9.64
N LEU A 259 16.91 -2.39 9.25
CA LEU A 259 17.53 -1.93 8.01
C LEU A 259 19.06 -1.93 8.17
N THR A 260 19.78 -2.55 7.23
CA THR A 260 21.25 -2.69 7.33
C THR A 260 22.04 -1.56 6.66
N GLY A 261 21.36 -0.68 5.91
CA GLY A 261 21.97 0.41 5.13
C GLY A 261 22.68 -0.04 3.84
N GLU A 262 22.90 -1.33 3.65
CA GLU A 262 23.53 -1.91 2.46
C GLU A 262 22.54 -1.94 1.30
N PRO A 263 22.75 -1.19 0.20
CA PRO A 263 21.87 -1.26 -0.96
C PRO A 263 22.06 -2.57 -1.72
N TYR A 264 21.02 -3.02 -2.42
CA TYR A 264 21.09 -4.11 -3.39
C TYR A 264 20.37 -3.71 -4.67
N VAL A 265 20.74 -4.35 -5.78
CA VAL A 265 20.00 -4.22 -7.05
C VAL A 265 18.80 -5.17 -6.97
N PRO A 266 17.55 -4.67 -7.03
CA PRO A 266 16.38 -5.54 -7.00
C PRO A 266 16.44 -6.57 -8.12
N ARG A 267 16.32 -7.84 -7.74
CA ARG A 267 16.21 -8.93 -8.71
C ARG A 267 14.88 -8.81 -9.45
N PRO A 268 14.84 -9.09 -10.76
CA PRO A 268 13.59 -9.10 -11.51
C PRO A 268 12.57 -10.02 -10.87
N VAL A 269 11.32 -9.56 -10.75
CA VAL A 269 10.22 -10.34 -10.16
C VAL A 269 10.06 -11.71 -10.84
N ALA A 270 10.30 -11.78 -12.16
CA ALA A 270 10.26 -13.01 -12.94
C ALA A 270 11.29 -14.07 -12.49
N GLU A 271 12.45 -13.67 -11.98
CA GLU A 271 13.52 -14.58 -11.55
C GLU A 271 13.28 -15.18 -10.16
N VAL A 272 12.37 -14.59 -9.39
CA VAL A 272 12.13 -14.93 -7.99
C VAL A 272 10.96 -15.92 -7.84
N GLY A 273 10.42 -16.36 -8.99
CA GLY A 273 9.34 -17.33 -9.14
C GLY A 273 8.05 -16.66 -9.57
N THR A 274 7.28 -17.33 -10.43
CA THR A 274 5.97 -16.84 -10.85
C THR A 274 5.06 -16.77 -9.62
N PRO A 275 4.49 -15.60 -9.32
CA PRO A 275 3.46 -15.45 -8.29
C PRO A 275 2.32 -16.43 -8.54
N PRO A 276 1.61 -16.89 -7.50
CA PRO A 276 0.54 -17.87 -7.64
C PRO A 276 -0.52 -17.36 -8.63
N SER A 277 -1.12 -18.28 -9.38
CA SER A 277 -2.16 -17.98 -10.36
C SER A 277 -3.31 -17.21 -9.70
N GLY A 278 -3.47 -15.94 -10.06
CA GLY A 278 -4.50 -15.03 -9.52
C GLY A 278 -3.96 -13.79 -8.78
N ALA A 279 -2.69 -13.77 -8.35
CA ALA A 279 -2.12 -12.58 -7.75
C ALA A 279 -1.81 -11.53 -8.83
N MET A 280 -2.34 -10.31 -8.68
CA MET A 280 -2.06 -9.18 -9.55
C MET A 280 -1.21 -8.12 -8.82
N PRO A 281 -0.31 -7.41 -9.53
CA PRO A 281 0.36 -6.25 -8.96
C PRO A 281 -0.69 -5.19 -8.61
N VAL A 282 -0.42 -4.41 -7.56
CA VAL A 282 -1.31 -3.31 -7.12
C VAL A 282 -1.22 -2.08 -8.05
N ALA A 283 -0.24 -2.06 -8.95
CA ALA A 283 0.01 -0.99 -9.92
C ALA A 283 -1.02 -0.94 -11.06
#